data_AF-A0A0Q5UJA7-F1
#
_entry.id   AF-A0A0Q5UJA7-F1
#
_cell.length_a   1.000
_cell.length_b   1.000
_cell.length_c   1.000
_cell.angle_alpha   90.00
_cell.angle_beta   90.00
_cell.angle_gamma   90.00
#
_symmetry.space_group_name_H-M   'P 1'
#
loop_
_entity.id
_entity.type
_entity.pdbx_description
1 polymer ?
#
loop_
_entity_poly.entity_id
_entity_poly.type
_entity_poly.pdbx_seq_one_letter_code
_entity_poly.pdbx_strand_id
1 'polypeptide(L)'
;MRKIINYLALCYIFTILLSFNSCDSDSDTIIIKDTVNNITIGYKTIAPKNVIEVGDNGDVKFLIKKSILLSNWNHNLKLLEKIDANLTDIRVFREYDNYYIQAIGKEWTSTILLRINEKVGIGEGISCTSNICSNSSTECVPKPDKKSCTGCGFKVGDCTKTVTAIALMDEEFTLQKP
;
A
#
# COMPACT_ATOMS: atom_id res chain seq x y z
N MET A 1 7.97 -62.59 -20.44
CA MET A 1 9.14 -61.81 -19.96
C MET A 1 9.58 -60.87 -21.08
N ARG A 2 9.23 -59.58 -21.02
CA ARG A 2 10.12 -58.41 -20.81
C ARG A 2 11.36 -58.40 -21.73
N LYS A 3 11.70 -57.37 -22.50
CA LYS A 3 11.04 -56.14 -22.99
C LYS A 3 12.00 -55.64 -24.10
N ILE A 4 11.50 -55.45 -25.32
CA ILE A 4 12.21 -54.78 -26.42
C ILE A 4 12.10 -53.27 -26.16
N ILE A 5 13.21 -52.53 -26.14
CA ILE A 5 13.17 -51.06 -26.20
C ILE A 5 14.20 -50.58 -27.23
N ASN A 6 13.65 -50.00 -28.29
CA ASN A 6 14.29 -49.44 -29.48
C ASN A 6 15.04 -48.14 -29.15
N TYR A 7 16.31 -48.06 -29.56
CA TYR A 7 17.19 -46.89 -29.43
C TYR A 7 17.04 -45.88 -30.59
N LEU A 8 15.80 -45.56 -30.97
CA LEU A 8 15.50 -44.68 -32.12
C LEU A 8 14.53 -43.53 -31.78
N ALA A 9 14.51 -43.11 -30.52
CA ALA A 9 13.72 -41.97 -30.02
C ALA A 9 14.56 -41.01 -29.14
N LEU A 10 15.86 -40.86 -29.44
CA LEU A 10 16.81 -40.12 -28.60
C LEU A 10 17.39 -38.86 -29.28
N CYS A 11 16.73 -38.33 -30.32
CA CYS A 11 17.16 -37.10 -31.02
C CYS A 11 16.04 -36.09 -31.33
N TYR A 12 14.87 -36.15 -30.67
CA TYR A 12 13.76 -35.22 -30.97
C TYR A 12 13.07 -34.60 -29.75
N ILE A 13 13.76 -34.52 -28.61
CA ILE A 13 13.29 -33.76 -27.43
C ILE A 13 14.45 -32.88 -26.92
N PHE A 14 15.02 -32.06 -27.81
CA PHE A 14 16.01 -31.03 -27.46
C PHE A 14 15.66 -29.67 -28.06
N THR A 15 14.37 -29.40 -28.24
CA THR A 15 13.87 -28.08 -28.62
C THR A 15 12.51 -27.89 -27.99
N ILE A 16 12.31 -26.75 -27.32
CA ILE A 16 11.10 -26.28 -26.64
C ILE A 16 11.08 -26.60 -25.13
N LEU A 17 11.80 -25.78 -24.37
CA LEU A 17 11.65 -25.41 -22.94
C LEU A 17 12.99 -24.75 -22.63
N LEU A 18 13.16 -23.42 -22.74
CA LEU A 18 12.64 -22.44 -21.79
C LEU A 18 12.57 -21.08 -22.50
N SER A 19 11.52 -20.88 -23.29
CA SER A 19 11.08 -19.54 -23.66
C SER A 19 10.27 -18.98 -22.49
N PHE A 20 10.62 -17.75 -22.09
CA PHE A 20 9.91 -16.87 -21.15
C PHE A 20 10.01 -17.25 -19.66
N ASN A 21 11.10 -16.82 -19.02
CA ASN A 21 10.94 -16.14 -17.73
C ASN A 21 10.23 -14.80 -17.99
N SER A 22 8.92 -14.85 -18.28
CA SER A 22 8.05 -13.78 -17.84
C SER A 22 7.86 -14.03 -16.36
N CYS A 23 8.51 -13.23 -15.53
CA CYS A 23 7.99 -12.93 -14.21
C CYS A 23 6.64 -12.23 -14.45
N ASP A 24 5.61 -13.01 -14.74
CA ASP A 24 4.24 -12.57 -14.54
C ASP A 24 4.11 -12.56 -13.01
N SER A 25 4.30 -11.38 -12.42
CA SER A 25 4.00 -11.18 -11.02
C SER A 25 2.51 -11.41 -10.88
N ASP A 26 2.11 -12.59 -10.42
CA ASP A 26 0.74 -12.91 -10.07
C ASP A 26 0.21 -11.77 -9.18
N SER A 27 -0.60 -10.90 -9.77
CA SER A 27 -1.25 -9.82 -9.06
C SER A 27 -2.48 -10.40 -8.39
N ASP A 28 -2.45 -10.54 -7.07
CA ASP A 28 -3.59 -11.03 -6.29
C ASP A 28 -4.75 -10.05 -6.44
N THR A 29 -5.77 -10.45 -7.19
CA THR A 29 -6.98 -9.66 -7.33
C THR A 29 -7.86 -9.91 -6.11
N ILE A 30 -7.98 -8.91 -5.23
CA ILE A 30 -8.93 -8.97 -4.12
C ILE A 30 -10.29 -8.55 -4.66
N ILE A 31 -11.28 -9.44 -4.57
CA ILE A 31 -12.66 -9.17 -4.96
C ILE A 31 -13.47 -8.88 -3.69
N ILE A 32 -13.87 -7.63 -3.49
CA ILE A 32 -14.84 -7.27 -2.44
C ILE A 32 -16.22 -7.17 -3.11
N LYS A 33 -17.14 -8.04 -2.71
CA LYS A 33 -18.54 -7.96 -3.13
C LYS A 33 -19.29 -7.07 -2.15
N ASP A 34 -19.70 -5.89 -2.60
CA ASP A 34 -20.66 -5.06 -1.86
C ASP A 34 -22.07 -5.58 -2.12
N THR A 35 -22.68 -6.19 -1.11
CA THR A 35 -24.00 -6.83 -1.17
C THR A 35 -25.15 -5.84 -1.33
N VAL A 36 -24.91 -4.53 -1.22
CA VAL A 36 -25.96 -3.51 -1.28
C VAL A 36 -26.22 -3.02 -2.72
N ASN A 37 -25.21 -3.05 -3.60
CA ASN A 37 -25.32 -2.43 -4.93
C ASN A 37 -24.88 -3.33 -6.12
N ASN A 38 -24.53 -4.60 -5.90
CA ASN A 38 -24.03 -5.50 -6.98
C ASN A 38 -22.81 -4.95 -7.74
N ILE A 39 -22.01 -4.09 -7.10
CA ILE A 39 -20.78 -3.57 -7.69
C ILE A 39 -19.64 -4.55 -7.36
N THR A 40 -18.99 -5.06 -8.40
CA THR A 40 -17.75 -5.82 -8.25
C THR A 40 -16.59 -4.85 -8.36
N ILE A 41 -15.94 -4.54 -7.23
CA ILE A 41 -14.72 -3.73 -7.22
C ILE A 41 -13.54 -4.69 -7.22
N GLY A 42 -12.84 -4.79 -8.35
CA GLY A 42 -11.58 -5.52 -8.47
C GLY A 42 -10.42 -4.62 -8.09
N TYR A 43 -9.64 -5.01 -7.09
CA TYR A 43 -8.37 -4.34 -6.77
C TYR A 43 -7.25 -5.16 -7.40
N LYS A 44 -6.52 -4.56 -8.33
CA LYS A 44 -5.23 -5.11 -8.75
C LYS A 44 -4.20 -4.70 -7.72
N THR A 45 -3.73 -5.64 -6.89
CA THR A 45 -2.56 -5.37 -6.06
C THR A 45 -1.34 -5.31 -6.97
N ILE A 46 -0.97 -4.09 -7.35
CA ILE A 46 0.35 -3.84 -7.94
C ILE A 46 1.34 -3.97 -6.79
N ALA A 47 2.50 -4.60 -7.03
CA ALA A 47 3.62 -4.62 -6.09
C ALA A 47 3.79 -3.24 -5.44
N PRO A 48 4.11 -3.14 -4.13
CA PRO A 48 4.05 -1.86 -3.45
C PRO A 48 5.04 -0.89 -4.11
N LYS A 49 4.53 0.11 -4.84
CA LYS A 49 5.36 1.09 -5.52
C LYS A 49 6.12 1.93 -4.51
N ASN A 50 7.35 2.27 -4.89
CA ASN A 50 8.16 3.24 -4.17
C ASN A 50 7.41 4.58 -4.12
N VAL A 51 7.13 5.08 -2.93
CA VAL A 51 6.35 6.30 -2.70
C VAL A 51 7.26 7.52 -2.72
N ILE A 52 8.45 7.35 -2.14
CA ILE A 52 9.43 8.41 -1.97
C ILE A 52 10.83 7.90 -2.28
N GLU A 53 11.72 8.85 -2.53
CA GLU A 53 13.17 8.70 -2.57
C GLU A 53 13.76 9.63 -1.50
N VAL A 54 14.73 9.12 -0.73
CA VAL A 54 15.45 9.84 0.33
C VAL A 54 16.87 10.10 -0.16
N GLY A 55 17.21 11.37 -0.39
CA GLY A 55 18.54 11.80 -0.79
C GLY A 55 19.57 11.65 0.33
N ASP A 56 20.86 11.74 -0.03
CA ASP A 56 21.97 11.58 0.93
C ASP A 56 21.96 12.63 2.06
N ASN A 57 21.35 13.79 1.81
CA ASN A 57 21.20 14.87 2.79
C ASN A 57 19.90 14.74 3.62
N GLY A 58 19.10 13.69 3.43
CA GLY A 58 17.80 13.50 4.07
C GLY A 58 16.63 14.17 3.35
N ASP A 59 16.87 14.84 2.21
CA ASP A 59 15.83 15.43 1.37
C ASP A 59 14.88 14.35 0.83
N VAL A 60 13.59 14.62 0.84
CA VAL A 60 12.56 13.66 0.40
C VAL A 60 11.94 14.12 -0.91
N LYS A 61 11.92 13.22 -1.90
CA LYS A 61 11.24 13.40 -3.17
C LYS A 61 10.10 12.40 -3.31
N PHE A 62 8.90 12.86 -3.63
CA PHE A 62 7.78 11.98 -3.97
C PHE A 62 7.98 11.38 -5.37
N LEU A 63 7.85 10.06 -5.47
CA LEU A 63 7.90 9.30 -6.73
C LEU A 63 6.50 9.09 -7.33
N ILE A 64 5.45 9.30 -6.53
CA ILE A 64 4.05 9.27 -6.93
C ILE A 64 3.46 10.68 -6.76
N LYS A 65 2.57 11.11 -7.66
CA LYS A 65 1.88 12.41 -7.52
C LYS A 65 1.08 12.43 -6.22
N LYS A 66 1.29 13.46 -5.39
CA LYS A 66 0.55 13.65 -4.13
C LYS A 66 -0.96 13.61 -4.30
N SER A 67 -1.49 14.15 -5.41
CA SER A 67 -2.93 14.14 -5.69
C SER A 67 -3.51 12.74 -5.85
N ILE A 68 -2.76 11.82 -6.46
CA ILE A 68 -3.16 10.41 -6.60
C ILE A 68 -3.17 9.73 -5.23
N LEU A 69 -2.11 9.93 -4.44
CA LEU A 69 -2.04 9.41 -3.07
C LEU A 69 -3.22 9.91 -2.23
N LEU A 70 -3.49 11.22 -2.22
CA LEU A 70 -4.61 11.81 -1.48
C LEU A 70 -5.97 11.28 -1.91
N SER A 71 -6.20 11.17 -3.23
CA SER A 71 -7.44 10.62 -3.78
C SER A 71 -7.69 9.20 -3.28
N ASN A 72 -6.68 8.34 -3.39
CA ASN A 72 -6.78 6.94 -3.00
C ASN A 72 -6.87 6.77 -1.48
N TRP A 73 -6.15 7.60 -0.72
CA TRP A 73 -6.20 7.58 0.74
C TRP A 73 -7.59 7.98 1.27
N ASN A 74 -8.16 9.07 0.77
CA ASN A 74 -9.53 9.48 1.10
C ASN A 74 -10.56 8.42 0.69
N HIS A 75 -10.41 7.84 -0.51
CA HIS A 75 -11.29 6.77 -0.98
C HIS A 75 -11.26 5.58 -0.03
N ASN A 76 -10.07 5.09 0.34
CA ASN A 76 -9.92 3.92 1.20
C ASN A 76 -10.43 4.17 2.63
N LEU A 77 -10.17 5.35 3.20
CA LEU A 77 -10.74 5.74 4.51
C LEU A 77 -12.27 5.74 4.47
N LYS A 78 -12.87 6.29 3.42
CA LYS A 78 -14.32 6.33 3.28
C LYS A 78 -14.93 4.95 3.06
N LEU A 79 -14.30 4.13 2.23
CA LEU A 79 -14.83 2.81 1.87
C LEU A 79 -14.69 1.80 3.01
N LEU A 80 -13.46 1.65 3.52
CA LEU A 80 -13.09 0.59 4.47
C LEU A 80 -13.41 0.96 5.91
N GLU A 81 -13.22 2.24 6.27
CA GLU A 81 -13.30 2.69 7.67
C GLU A 81 -14.53 3.58 7.93
N LYS A 82 -15.29 3.94 6.88
CA LYS A 82 -16.41 4.88 6.93
C LYS A 82 -16.02 6.27 7.45
N ILE A 83 -14.77 6.68 7.23
CA ILE A 83 -14.24 7.98 7.62
C ILE A 83 -14.16 8.90 6.38
N ASP A 84 -14.91 10.00 6.39
CA ASP A 84 -14.80 11.06 5.37
C ASP A 84 -13.77 12.11 5.83
N ALA A 85 -12.48 11.79 5.68
CA ALA A 85 -11.38 12.55 6.27
C ALA A 85 -11.09 13.88 5.57
N ASN A 86 -11.44 13.99 4.28
CA ASN A 86 -11.12 15.14 3.42
C ASN A 86 -9.66 15.62 3.56
N LEU A 87 -8.73 14.69 3.35
CA LEU A 87 -7.28 14.94 3.36
C LEU A 87 -6.89 15.78 2.13
N THR A 88 -6.12 16.84 2.35
CA THR A 88 -5.78 17.84 1.33
C THR A 88 -4.29 18.04 1.11
N ASP A 89 -3.44 17.62 2.05
CA ASP A 89 -1.98 17.71 1.92
C ASP A 89 -1.28 16.44 2.42
N ILE A 90 -0.03 16.26 1.98
CA ILE A 90 0.85 15.17 2.40
C ILE A 90 2.21 15.73 2.76
N ARG A 91 2.71 15.32 3.92
CA ARG A 91 4.11 15.51 4.33
C ARG A 91 4.80 14.20 4.66
N VAL A 92 6.13 14.24 4.62
CA VAL A 92 6.99 13.17 5.14
C VAL A 92 7.78 13.74 6.30
N PHE A 93 7.93 12.95 7.35
CA PHE A 93 8.77 13.30 8.48
C PHE A 93 9.51 12.06 8.98
N ARG A 94 10.56 12.31 9.77
CA ARG A 94 11.35 11.28 10.43
C ARG A 94 11.18 11.42 11.94
N GLU A 95 10.97 10.31 12.61
CA GLU A 95 11.00 10.22 14.07
C GLU A 95 11.85 9.02 14.48
N TYR A 96 12.91 9.27 15.24
CA TYR A 96 13.99 8.31 15.48
C TYR A 96 14.54 7.72 14.17
N ASP A 97 14.51 6.41 14.00
CA ASP A 97 14.99 5.70 12.81
C ASP A 97 13.88 5.34 11.82
N ASN A 98 12.70 5.92 11.98
CA ASN A 98 11.53 5.62 11.17
C ASN A 98 11.11 6.81 10.32
N TYR A 99 10.79 6.54 9.06
CA TYR A 99 10.18 7.52 8.16
C TYR A 99 8.68 7.31 8.13
N TYR A 100 7.93 8.40 8.07
CA TYR A 100 6.48 8.38 8.02
C TYR A 100 5.99 9.29 6.91
N ILE A 101 4.90 8.87 6.27
CA ILE A 101 4.09 9.72 5.41
C ILE A 101 2.79 10.02 6.15
N GLN A 102 2.43 11.29 6.22
CA GLN A 102 1.20 11.73 6.86
C GLN A 102 0.39 12.56 5.87
N ALA A 103 -0.84 12.13 5.67
CA ALA A 103 -1.87 12.92 5.02
C ALA A 103 -2.61 13.77 6.05
N ILE A 104 -2.88 15.01 5.69
CA ILE A 104 -3.45 16.04 6.56
C ILE A 104 -4.70 16.59 5.89
N GLY A 105 -5.81 16.58 6.64
CA GLY A 105 -7.04 17.29 6.32
C GLY A 105 -7.31 18.35 7.39
N LYS A 106 -8.43 19.05 7.24
CA LYS A 106 -8.84 20.10 8.20
C LYS A 106 -9.09 19.53 9.60
N GLU A 107 -9.71 18.36 9.67
CA GLU A 107 -10.14 17.74 10.93
C GLU A 107 -9.44 16.42 11.19
N TRP A 108 -8.85 15.78 10.18
CA TRP A 108 -8.30 14.44 10.25
C TRP A 108 -6.84 14.41 9.82
N THR A 109 -6.05 13.54 10.43
CA THR A 109 -4.79 13.05 9.86
C THR A 109 -4.80 11.55 9.73
N SER A 110 -4.00 11.05 8.79
CA SER A 110 -3.70 9.63 8.67
C SER A 110 -2.22 9.45 8.39
N THR A 111 -1.56 8.57 9.14
CA THR A 111 -0.11 8.37 9.08
C THR A 111 0.22 6.92 8.77
N ILE A 112 1.20 6.70 7.89
CA ILE A 112 1.73 5.39 7.52
C ILE A 112 3.24 5.37 7.76
N LEU A 113 3.73 4.24 8.28
CA LEU A 113 5.15 3.96 8.41
C LEU A 113 5.74 3.60 7.04
N LEU A 114 6.91 4.14 6.73
CA LEU A 114 7.68 3.83 5.54
C LEU A 114 8.89 2.97 5.90
N ARG A 115 9.07 1.85 5.20
CA ARG A 115 10.35 1.16 5.14
C ARG A 115 11.19 1.74 4.03
N ILE A 116 12.41 2.15 4.39
CA ILE A 116 13.41 2.60 3.42
C ILE A 116 14.26 1.41 3.00
N ASN A 117 14.35 1.15 1.70
CA ASN A 117 15.26 0.17 1.10
C ASN A 117 16.03 0.88 -0.02
N GLU A 118 17.36 0.83 -0.04
CA GLU A 118 18.17 1.46 -1.10
C GLU A 118 17.72 2.90 -1.45
N LYS A 119 17.45 3.72 -0.42
CA LYS A 119 16.92 5.10 -0.49
C LYS A 119 15.46 5.26 -0.90
N VAL A 120 14.77 4.22 -1.33
CA VAL A 120 13.34 4.30 -1.68
C VAL A 120 12.44 3.90 -0.52
N GLY A 121 11.37 4.66 -0.30
CA GLY A 121 10.41 4.43 0.76
C GLY A 121 9.15 3.73 0.28
N ILE A 122 8.76 2.67 0.99
CA ILE A 122 7.57 1.86 0.71
C ILE A 122 6.69 1.86 1.96
N GLY A 123 5.38 2.08 1.81
CA GLY A 123 4.45 2.02 2.94
C GLY A 123 4.30 0.60 3.50
N GLU A 124 4.26 0.49 4.82
CA GLU A 124 4.19 -0.79 5.51
C GLU A 124 3.10 -0.87 6.58
N GLY A 125 2.50 -2.05 6.68
CA GLY A 125 1.62 -2.42 7.78
C GLY A 125 0.28 -1.71 7.73
N ILE A 126 0.09 -0.78 8.66
CA ILE A 126 -1.19 -0.14 8.98
C ILE A 126 -1.08 1.37 8.79
N SER A 127 -2.24 2.02 8.70
CA SER A 127 -2.36 3.46 8.88
C SER A 127 -2.95 3.77 10.26
N CYS A 128 -2.57 4.91 10.83
CA CYS A 128 -3.15 5.40 12.07
C CYS A 128 -3.83 6.73 11.78
N THR A 129 -5.14 6.81 12.05
CA THR A 129 -6.00 7.93 11.67
C THR A 129 -6.65 8.51 12.91
N SER A 130 -6.64 9.84 13.05
CA SER A 130 -7.22 10.54 14.21
C SER A 130 -7.76 11.91 13.78
N ASN A 131 -8.78 12.38 14.49
CA ASN A 131 -9.23 13.77 14.39
C ASN A 131 -8.82 14.65 15.57
N ILE A 132 -8.50 14.08 16.74
CA ILE A 132 -8.11 14.86 17.93
C ILE A 132 -6.64 15.28 17.88
N CYS A 133 -5.72 14.38 17.50
CA CYS A 133 -4.30 14.70 17.32
C CYS A 133 -3.96 14.95 15.85
N SER A 134 -4.93 15.45 15.08
CA SER A 134 -4.74 15.89 13.69
C SER A 134 -3.65 16.96 13.54
N ASN A 135 -3.33 17.70 14.61
CA ASN A 135 -2.25 18.69 14.58
C ASN A 135 -0.88 18.13 14.99
N SER A 136 -0.77 16.85 15.36
CA SER A 136 0.48 16.23 15.80
C SER A 136 1.16 15.42 14.69
N SER A 137 2.49 15.51 14.62
CA SER A 137 3.32 14.61 13.79
C SER A 137 3.72 13.33 14.53
N THR A 138 3.66 13.28 15.85
CA THR A 138 4.25 12.17 16.63
C THR A 138 3.22 11.35 17.40
N GLU A 139 1.98 11.84 17.44
CA GLU A 139 0.85 11.15 18.05
C GLU A 139 -0.04 10.50 17.00
N CYS A 140 -0.69 9.40 17.37
CA CYS A 140 -1.43 8.55 16.46
C CYS A 140 -0.66 8.18 15.18
N VAL A 141 0.55 7.66 15.36
CA VAL A 141 1.40 7.13 14.28
C VAL A 141 1.59 5.63 14.42
N PRO A 142 1.81 4.88 13.34
CA PRO A 142 2.10 3.45 13.45
C PRO A 142 3.38 3.22 14.26
N LYS A 143 3.37 2.25 15.18
CA LYS A 143 4.57 1.82 15.88
C LYS A 143 5.46 0.99 14.95
N PRO A 144 6.76 0.84 15.27
CA PRO A 144 7.68 -0.03 14.52
C PRO A 144 7.25 -1.51 14.45
N ASP A 145 6.32 -1.94 15.31
CA ASP A 145 5.72 -3.28 15.26
C ASP A 145 4.80 -3.48 14.03
N LYS A 146 4.50 -2.41 13.28
CA LYS A 146 3.65 -2.36 12.08
C LYS A 146 2.20 -2.81 12.32
N LYS A 147 1.80 -2.93 13.58
CA LYS A 147 0.55 -3.57 14.02
C LYS A 147 -0.27 -2.70 14.95
N SER A 148 0.34 -1.76 15.66
CA SER A 148 -0.34 -0.88 16.61
C SER A 148 -0.01 0.58 16.36
N CYS A 149 -0.86 1.47 16.87
CA CYS A 149 -0.65 2.91 16.83
C CYS A 149 -0.13 3.43 18.16
N THR A 150 0.60 4.54 18.13
CA THR A 150 0.84 5.36 19.32
C THR A 150 -0.47 5.98 19.83
N GLY A 151 -0.45 6.43 21.09
CA GLY A 151 -1.60 7.12 21.68
C GLY A 151 -1.78 8.55 21.14
N CYS A 152 -2.88 9.17 21.55
CA CYS A 152 -3.27 10.53 21.20
C CYS A 152 -3.43 11.33 22.50
N GLY A 153 -2.32 11.85 23.04
CA GLY A 153 -2.26 12.44 24.38
C GLY A 153 -2.91 11.57 25.47
N PHE A 154 -3.70 12.19 26.34
CA PHE A 154 -4.42 11.53 27.44
C PHE A 154 -5.78 10.93 27.05
N LYS A 155 -6.22 11.09 25.80
CA LYS A 155 -7.52 10.56 25.35
C LYS A 155 -7.35 9.15 24.81
N VAL A 156 -7.80 8.19 25.60
CA VAL A 156 -7.87 6.78 25.21
C VAL A 156 -8.92 6.60 24.11
N GLY A 157 -8.55 5.95 23.00
CA GLY A 157 -9.48 5.48 21.97
C GLY A 157 -9.64 6.34 20.71
N ASP A 158 -9.01 7.52 20.63
CA ASP A 158 -9.16 8.38 19.45
C ASP A 158 -8.30 7.96 18.25
N CYS A 159 -7.15 7.35 18.53
CA CYS A 159 -6.30 6.86 17.46
C CYS A 159 -6.88 5.57 16.89
N THR A 160 -7.51 5.69 15.73
CA THR A 160 -8.11 4.56 15.03
C THR A 160 -7.05 3.94 14.13
N LYS A 161 -6.69 2.71 14.46
CA LYS A 161 -5.94 1.83 13.54
C LYS A 161 -6.83 1.57 12.34
N THR A 162 -6.34 1.93 11.16
CA THR A 162 -7.02 1.74 9.89
C THR A 162 -6.14 0.91 8.95
N VAL A 163 -6.73 0.24 7.96
CA VAL A 163 -6.00 -0.57 6.97
C VAL A 163 -5.99 0.16 5.63
N THR A 164 -5.45 1.38 5.61
CA THR A 164 -5.12 2.07 4.36
C THR A 164 -3.66 1.80 4.03
N ALA A 165 -3.32 0.55 3.75
CA ALA A 165 -1.97 0.24 3.31
C ALA A 165 -1.70 0.95 1.96
N ILE A 166 -0.52 1.56 1.79
CA ILE A 166 -0.08 2.17 0.52
C ILE A 166 -0.12 1.16 -0.64
N ALA A 167 0.01 -0.13 -0.35
CA ALA A 167 -0.19 -1.22 -1.31
C ALA A 167 -1.59 -1.20 -1.98
N LEU A 168 -2.57 -0.48 -1.41
CA LEU A 168 -3.92 -0.28 -1.96
C LEU A 168 -4.09 1.08 -2.66
N MET A 169 -3.02 1.88 -2.81
CA MET A 169 -3.11 3.27 -3.29
C MET A 169 -2.60 3.46 -4.72
N ASP A 170 -2.49 2.38 -5.50
CA ASP A 170 -1.61 2.36 -6.68
C ASP A 170 -2.29 2.44 -8.07
N GLU A 171 -3.62 2.53 -8.15
CA GLU A 171 -4.31 2.80 -9.42
C GLU A 171 -5.20 4.04 -9.33
N GLU A 172 -5.22 4.81 -10.42
CA GLU A 172 -6.23 5.83 -10.68
C GLU A 172 -7.56 5.10 -10.82
N PHE A 173 -8.55 5.42 -9.99
CA PHE A 173 -9.87 4.77 -10.00
C PHE A 173 -10.52 4.91 -11.38
N THR A 174 -10.43 3.88 -12.23
CA THR A 174 -11.33 3.76 -13.38
C THR A 174 -12.56 3.00 -12.93
N LEU A 175 -13.67 3.72 -12.73
CA LEU A 175 -14.99 3.11 -12.64
C LEU A 175 -15.22 2.29 -13.92
N GLN A 176 -15.13 0.96 -13.83
CA GLN A 176 -15.70 0.12 -14.86
C GLN A 176 -17.22 0.23 -14.74
N LYS A 177 -17.80 1.02 -15.65
CA LYS A 177 -19.24 1.05 -15.87
C LYS A 177 -19.66 -0.34 -16.40
N PRO A 178 -20.83 -0.88 -15.97
CA PRO A 178 -21.30 -2.20 -16.40
C PRO A 178 -21.33 -2.37 -17.93
#